data_AF-A0A0K8PH67-F1
#
_entry.id   AF-A0A0K8PH67-F1
#
_cell.length_a   1.000
_cell.length_b   1.000
_cell.length_c   1.000
_cell.angle_alpha   90.00
_cell.angle_beta   90.00
_cell.angle_gamma   90.00
#
_symmetry.space_group_name_H-M   'P 1'
#
loop_
_entity.id
_entity.type
_entity.pdbx_description
1 polymer ?
#
loop_
_entity_poly.entity_id
_entity_poly.type
_entity_poly.pdbx_seq_one_letter_code
_entity_poly.pdbx_strand_id
1 'polypeptide(L)'
;MLLIGIPAGYLVISANQSRDSGKDKEAKYSATGLTEGWPSKLQRRIYQVPVPHPAWHVAYYETNNWKTSRLYAQFETNAAGLDACLTGLGVTREDLEKGHITIGARDRKVTGWKFPEGDSWYGFVHRQKNPAPTHDVVVDLSNPAYPWVYVVSRTVP
;
A
#
# COMPACT_ATOMS: atom_id res chain seq x y z
N MET A 1 50.17 -14.11 -11.73
CA MET A 1 50.02 -15.08 -10.62
C MET A 1 50.24 -14.29 -9.34
N LEU A 2 49.44 -14.31 -8.28
CA LEU A 2 48.41 -15.23 -7.77
C LEU A 2 47.80 -14.47 -6.56
N LEU A 3 46.54 -14.08 -6.57
CA LEU A 3 45.43 -14.77 -5.90
C LEU A 3 45.66 -15.07 -4.40
N ILE A 4 45.11 -14.24 -3.51
CA ILE A 4 44.57 -14.65 -2.20
C ILE A 4 43.41 -13.66 -1.94
N GLY A 5 42.12 -14.01 -1.94
CA GLY A 5 41.49 -15.30 -1.68
C GLY A 5 40.89 -15.28 -0.27
N ILE A 6 39.77 -14.55 -0.07
CA ILE A 6 38.92 -14.74 1.11
C ILE A 6 37.63 -15.40 0.64
N PRO A 7 37.41 -16.69 0.93
CA PRO A 7 36.11 -17.33 0.85
C PRO A 7 35.58 -17.57 2.26
N ALA A 8 34.43 -17.00 2.61
CA ALA A 8 33.49 -17.60 3.57
C ALA A 8 32.27 -16.70 3.71
N GLY A 9 31.23 -17.03 2.95
CA GLY A 9 29.94 -16.38 3.05
C GLY A 9 28.91 -17.14 2.22
N TYR A 10 28.73 -18.42 2.52
CA TYR A 10 27.58 -19.18 2.02
C TYR A 10 26.31 -18.57 2.65
N LEU A 11 25.64 -17.70 1.91
CA LEU A 11 24.19 -17.52 2.03
C LEU A 11 23.59 -18.07 0.75
N VAL A 12 23.26 -19.36 0.80
CA VAL A 12 22.36 -19.97 -0.18
C VAL A 12 20.98 -19.45 0.13
N ILE A 13 20.60 -18.34 -0.48
CA ILE A 13 19.20 -17.96 -0.57
C ILE A 13 18.66 -18.76 -1.74
N SER A 14 17.95 -19.84 -1.43
CA SER A 14 17.12 -20.57 -2.39
C SER A 14 16.02 -19.63 -2.91
N ALA A 15 16.36 -18.80 -3.89
CA ALA A 15 15.41 -18.07 -4.72
C ALA A 15 15.08 -18.94 -5.93
N ASN A 16 14.38 -20.06 -5.70
CA ASN A 16 13.77 -20.81 -6.79
C ASN A 16 12.26 -20.86 -6.57
N GLN A 17 11.57 -19.85 -7.09
CA GLN A 17 10.31 -19.97 -7.83
C GLN A 17 9.72 -18.58 -8.03
N SER A 18 10.18 -17.89 -9.06
CA SER A 18 9.42 -16.81 -9.69
C SER A 18 10.04 -16.54 -11.06
N ARG A 19 9.99 -17.55 -11.94
CA ARG A 19 10.37 -17.38 -13.36
C ARG A 19 9.20 -16.97 -14.26
N ASP A 20 8.00 -16.76 -13.71
CA ASP A 20 6.84 -16.22 -14.45
C ASP A 20 6.36 -14.83 -13.99
N SER A 21 6.68 -14.38 -12.77
CA SER A 21 6.19 -13.09 -12.24
C SER A 21 7.01 -11.86 -12.67
N GLY A 22 7.74 -11.93 -13.79
CA GLY A 22 8.54 -10.81 -14.29
C GLY A 22 7.69 -9.75 -15.00
N LYS A 23 6.74 -10.19 -15.83
CA LYS A 23 5.95 -9.29 -16.68
C LYS A 23 4.82 -8.56 -15.95
N ASP A 24 4.22 -9.17 -14.93
CA ASP A 24 3.17 -8.52 -14.12
C ASP A 24 3.71 -7.52 -13.10
N LYS A 25 4.99 -7.68 -12.70
CA LYS A 25 5.64 -6.71 -11.81
C LYS A 25 5.82 -5.39 -12.54
N GLU A 26 6.40 -5.39 -13.74
CA GLU A 26 6.67 -4.15 -14.49
C GLU A 26 5.39 -3.38 -14.88
N ALA A 27 4.28 -4.07 -15.17
CA ALA A 27 3.01 -3.42 -15.50
C ALA A 27 2.30 -2.77 -14.29
N LYS A 28 2.52 -3.28 -13.07
CA LYS A 28 1.87 -2.75 -11.84
C LYS A 28 2.48 -1.44 -11.34
N TYR A 29 3.67 -1.05 -11.81
CA TYR A 29 4.38 0.15 -11.35
C TYR A 29 4.26 1.37 -12.27
N SER A 30 3.36 1.36 -13.25
CA SER A 30 3.07 2.53 -14.07
C SER A 30 2.20 3.55 -13.33
N ALA A 31 2.65 3.97 -12.14
CA ALA A 31 2.11 5.06 -11.37
C ALA A 31 2.98 6.29 -11.65
N THR A 32 2.43 7.30 -12.31
CA THR A 32 3.15 8.50 -12.76
C THR A 32 3.72 9.37 -11.61
N GLY A 33 3.62 8.93 -10.34
CA GLY A 33 4.10 9.68 -9.17
C GLY A 33 4.32 8.91 -7.87
N LEU A 34 4.09 7.59 -7.77
CA LEU A 34 4.38 6.86 -6.54
C LEU A 34 5.88 6.55 -6.41
N THR A 35 6.46 6.90 -5.26
CA THR A 35 7.83 6.58 -4.91
C THR A 35 7.87 5.25 -4.19
N GLU A 36 8.71 4.33 -4.66
CA GLU A 36 8.95 3.06 -3.96
C GLU A 36 9.61 3.30 -2.60
N GLY A 37 9.13 2.57 -1.60
CA GLY A 37 9.65 2.60 -0.25
C GLY A 37 8.61 2.99 0.78
N TRP A 38 9.09 3.17 2.00
CA TRP A 38 8.22 3.46 3.13
C TRP A 38 8.00 4.98 3.25
N PRO A 39 6.76 5.43 3.49
CA PRO A 39 6.55 6.80 3.94
C PRO A 39 7.33 7.03 5.24
N SER A 40 7.91 8.22 5.37
CA SER A 40 8.70 8.60 6.53
C SER A 40 7.88 8.48 7.83
N LYS A 41 8.57 8.32 8.97
CA LYS A 41 7.90 8.26 10.29
C LYS A 41 6.99 9.47 10.53
N LEU A 42 7.40 10.65 10.06
CA LEU A 42 6.62 11.88 10.18
C LEU A 42 5.35 11.81 9.34
N GLN A 43 5.44 11.42 8.07
CA GLN A 43 4.27 11.25 7.19
C GLN A 43 3.29 10.25 7.78
N ARG A 44 3.76 9.08 8.22
CA ARG A 44 2.90 8.06 8.84
C ARG A 44 2.19 8.57 10.10
N ARG A 45 2.83 9.47 10.86
CA ARG A 45 2.24 10.08 12.06
C ARG A 45 1.19 11.13 11.72
N ILE A 46 1.45 12.00 10.74
CA ILE A 46 0.51 13.07 10.32
C ILE A 46 -0.72 12.47 9.65
N TYR A 47 -0.49 11.56 8.69
CA TYR A 47 -1.52 10.95 7.89
C TYR A 47 -2.12 9.69 8.52
N GLN A 48 -1.61 9.26 9.67
CA GLN A 48 -2.10 8.08 10.40
C GLN A 48 -2.31 6.86 9.50
N VAL A 49 -1.36 6.59 8.60
CA VAL A 49 -1.45 5.44 7.68
C VAL A 49 -0.67 4.26 8.29
N PRO A 50 -1.36 3.22 8.80
CA PRO A 50 -0.69 2.04 9.32
C PRO A 50 -0.23 1.15 8.16
N VAL A 51 1.08 1.16 7.90
CA VAL A 51 1.71 0.15 7.04
C VAL A 51 2.18 -0.99 7.96
N PRO A 52 1.61 -2.20 7.84
CA PRO A 52 1.87 -3.33 8.72
C PRO A 52 3.25 -3.95 8.47
N HIS A 53 3.68 -4.85 9.35
CA HIS A 53 4.84 -5.70 9.12
C HIS A 53 4.39 -7.17 9.14
N PRO A 54 4.71 -7.99 8.12
CA PRO A 54 5.43 -7.66 6.90
C PRO A 54 4.57 -6.86 5.90
N ALA A 55 5.19 -5.96 5.14
CA ALA A 55 4.60 -5.33 3.97
C ALA A 55 5.62 -5.32 2.82
N TRP A 56 5.15 -5.67 1.65
CA TRP A 56 5.91 -5.72 0.41
C TRP A 56 5.38 -4.69 -0.57
N HIS A 57 6.21 -4.36 -1.57
CA HIS A 57 5.84 -3.45 -2.65
C HIS A 57 5.23 -2.13 -2.17
N VAL A 58 5.76 -1.64 -1.03
CA VAL A 58 5.30 -0.39 -0.43
C VAL A 58 5.68 0.74 -1.36
N ALA A 59 4.70 1.55 -1.75
CA ALA A 59 4.92 2.76 -2.50
C ALA A 59 4.01 3.87 -1.97
N TYR A 60 4.48 5.11 -2.03
CA TYR A 60 3.74 6.25 -1.50
C TYR A 60 3.95 7.51 -2.32
N TYR A 61 3.02 8.44 -2.21
CA TYR A 61 3.12 9.76 -2.82
C TYR A 61 2.43 10.77 -1.91
N GLU A 62 3.05 11.92 -1.71
CA GLU A 62 2.44 13.00 -0.94
C GLU A 62 2.14 14.18 -1.86
N THR A 63 0.92 14.70 -1.76
CA THR A 63 0.57 15.99 -2.34
C THR A 63 0.20 16.94 -1.21
N ASN A 64 0.90 18.07 -1.13
CA ASN A 64 0.62 19.11 -0.16
C ASN A 64 0.26 20.41 -0.88
N ASN A 65 -0.85 21.02 -0.48
CA ASN A 65 -1.17 22.40 -0.81
C ASN A 65 -1.68 23.11 0.45
N TRP A 66 -1.63 24.44 0.47
CA TRP A 66 -1.97 25.29 1.62
C TRP A 66 -3.36 25.04 2.24
N LYS A 67 -4.30 24.41 1.52
CA LYS A 67 -5.64 24.04 2.03
C LYS A 67 -5.79 22.59 2.48
N THR A 68 -4.98 21.67 1.95
CA THR A 68 -5.22 20.24 2.13
C THR A 68 -3.96 19.47 1.80
N SER A 69 -3.61 18.55 2.68
CA SER A 69 -2.51 17.62 2.48
C SER A 69 -3.07 16.21 2.29
N ARG A 70 -2.49 15.45 1.34
CA ARG A 70 -2.88 14.06 1.06
C ARG A 70 -1.65 13.17 0.97
N LEU A 71 -1.77 11.99 1.54
CA LEU A 71 -0.82 10.90 1.37
C LEU A 71 -1.52 9.73 0.69
N TYR A 72 -0.95 9.29 -0.41
CA TYR A 72 -1.28 8.08 -1.12
C TYR A 72 -0.29 7.01 -0.68
N ALA A 73 -0.77 5.84 -0.29
CA ALA A 73 0.07 4.70 0.03
C ALA A 73 -0.54 3.42 -0.56
N GLN A 74 0.32 2.55 -1.08
CA GLN A 74 -0.03 1.20 -1.45
C GLN A 74 0.97 0.23 -0.85
N PHE A 75 0.52 -0.98 -0.55
CA PHE A 75 1.39 -2.07 -0.16
C PHE A 75 0.66 -3.41 -0.31
N GLU A 76 1.43 -4.47 -0.49
CA GLU A 76 0.97 -5.85 -0.36
C GLU A 76 1.34 -6.34 1.04
N THR A 77 0.46 -7.11 1.68
CA THR A 77 0.68 -7.66 3.01
C THR A 77 0.13 -9.08 3.08
N ASN A 78 0.42 -9.81 4.15
CA ASN A 78 -0.29 -11.06 4.46
C ASN A 78 -1.60 -10.77 5.20
N ALA A 79 -2.42 -11.82 5.42
CA ALA A 79 -3.67 -11.75 6.16
C ALA A 79 -3.54 -11.03 7.53
N ALA A 80 -2.56 -11.43 8.34
CA ALA A 80 -2.35 -10.82 9.67
C ALA A 80 -1.97 -9.34 9.60
N GLY A 81 -1.20 -8.94 8.59
CA GLY A 81 -0.85 -7.53 8.38
C GLY A 81 -2.03 -6.71 7.85
N LEU A 82 -2.94 -7.30 7.06
CA LEU A 82 -4.21 -6.66 6.73
C LEU A 82 -5.02 -6.40 8.02
N ASP A 83 -5.13 -7.39 8.90
CA ASP A 83 -5.83 -7.21 10.19
C ASP A 83 -5.19 -6.14 11.04
N ALA A 84 -3.86 -6.09 11.10
CA ALA A 84 -3.13 -5.06 11.84
C ALA A 84 -3.34 -3.66 11.23
N CYS A 85 -3.38 -3.55 9.91
CA CYS A 85 -3.68 -2.30 9.21
C CYS A 85 -5.09 -1.80 9.54
N LEU A 86 -6.09 -2.68 9.42
CA LEU A 86 -7.49 -2.35 9.71
C LEU A 86 -7.68 -1.98 11.17
N THR A 87 -7.10 -2.76 12.09
CA THR A 87 -7.13 -2.47 13.53
C THR A 87 -6.47 -1.14 13.85
N GLY A 88 -5.38 -0.79 13.17
CA GLY A 88 -4.72 0.51 13.29
C GLY A 88 -5.58 1.70 12.82
N LEU A 89 -6.59 1.45 11.98
CA LEU A 89 -7.62 2.41 11.56
C LEU A 89 -8.90 2.28 12.38
N GLY A 90 -8.92 1.44 13.42
CA GLY A 90 -10.08 1.22 14.29
C GLY A 90 -11.22 0.46 13.63
N VAL A 91 -10.95 -0.29 12.57
CA VAL A 91 -11.93 -1.12 11.86
C VAL A 91 -11.47 -2.57 11.76
N THR A 92 -12.36 -3.44 11.32
CA THR A 92 -12.11 -4.87 11.12
C THR A 92 -12.41 -5.26 9.67
N ARG A 93 -12.16 -6.53 9.31
CA ARG A 93 -12.54 -7.04 7.98
C ARG A 93 -14.04 -7.04 7.74
N GLU A 94 -14.85 -7.05 8.80
CA GLU A 94 -16.32 -7.07 8.70
C GLU A 94 -16.87 -5.70 8.26
N ASP A 95 -16.11 -4.63 8.51
CA ASP A 95 -16.41 -3.26 8.08
C ASP A 95 -16.06 -3.01 6.59
N LEU A 96 -15.46 -4.01 5.92
CA LEU A 96 -15.12 -3.92 4.51
C LEU A 96 -16.35 -4.18 3.63
N GLU A 97 -16.75 -3.16 2.88
CA GLU A 97 -17.86 -3.28 1.94
C GLU A 97 -17.37 -3.82 0.59
N LYS A 98 -17.93 -4.96 0.18
CA LYS A 98 -17.62 -5.59 -1.12
C LYS A 98 -18.06 -4.69 -2.27
N GLY A 99 -17.19 -4.51 -3.25
CA GLY A 99 -17.40 -3.67 -4.44
C GLY A 99 -17.32 -2.16 -4.16
N HIS A 100 -17.04 -1.75 -2.92
CA HIS A 100 -17.00 -0.33 -2.57
C HIS A 100 -15.64 0.29 -2.88
N ILE A 101 -15.51 0.86 -4.07
CA ILE A 101 -14.31 1.61 -4.47
C ILE A 101 -14.39 3.03 -3.93
N THR A 102 -13.83 3.25 -2.75
CA THR A 102 -13.85 4.54 -2.04
C THR A 102 -12.94 5.59 -2.68
N ILE A 103 -11.90 5.15 -3.39
CA ILE A 103 -10.91 6.03 -4.00
C ILE A 103 -11.46 6.62 -5.31
N GLY A 104 -11.72 7.92 -5.27
CA GLY A 104 -12.32 8.67 -6.38
C GLY A 104 -11.44 8.79 -7.63
N ALA A 105 -12.04 9.25 -8.73
CA ALA A 105 -11.36 9.38 -10.03
C ALA A 105 -10.16 10.35 -10.00
N ARG A 106 -10.23 11.41 -9.18
CA ARG A 106 -9.12 12.36 -8.99
C ARG A 106 -7.88 11.67 -8.44
N ASP A 107 -8.08 10.90 -7.37
CA ASP A 107 -6.99 10.21 -6.67
C ASP A 107 -6.39 9.11 -7.56
N ARG A 108 -7.24 8.36 -8.26
CA ARG A 108 -6.80 7.41 -9.30
C ARG A 108 -6.01 8.05 -10.43
N LYS A 109 -6.35 9.27 -10.84
CA LYS A 109 -5.59 10.00 -11.87
C LYS A 109 -4.19 10.39 -11.39
N VAL A 110 -4.04 10.70 -10.09
CA VAL A 110 -2.76 11.05 -9.48
C VAL A 110 -1.88 9.80 -9.32
N THR A 111 -2.45 8.71 -8.82
CA THR A 111 -1.70 7.48 -8.53
C THR A 111 -1.55 6.56 -9.73
N GLY A 112 -2.42 6.66 -10.73
CA GLY A 112 -2.52 5.69 -11.82
C GLY A 112 -3.25 4.39 -11.44
N TRP A 113 -3.83 4.30 -10.24
CA TRP A 113 -4.52 3.10 -9.79
C TRP A 113 -5.74 2.78 -10.64
N LYS A 114 -5.85 1.52 -11.03
CA LYS A 114 -6.99 0.96 -11.76
C LYS A 114 -7.66 -0.07 -10.88
N PHE A 115 -8.96 0.13 -10.65
CA PHE A 115 -9.82 -0.81 -9.95
C PHE A 115 -10.81 -1.35 -10.99
N PRO A 116 -10.45 -2.40 -11.75
CA PRO A 116 -11.36 -3.03 -12.69
C PRO A 116 -12.60 -3.58 -11.98
N GLU A 117 -13.71 -3.67 -12.70
CA GLU A 117 -14.92 -4.31 -12.17
C GLU A 117 -14.63 -5.76 -11.80
N GLY A 118 -15.02 -6.16 -10.59
CA GLY A 118 -14.77 -7.50 -10.07
C GLY A 118 -15.17 -7.65 -8.60
N ASP A 119 -15.32 -8.89 -8.17
CA ASP A 119 -15.78 -9.26 -6.83
C ASP A 119 -14.67 -9.26 -5.77
N SER A 120 -13.42 -9.04 -6.18
CA SER A 120 -12.25 -9.09 -5.29
C SER A 120 -11.96 -7.77 -4.58
N TRP A 121 -12.69 -6.70 -4.91
CA TRP A 121 -12.46 -5.38 -4.35
C TRP A 121 -13.34 -5.10 -3.16
N TYR A 122 -12.75 -4.52 -2.14
CA TYR A 122 -13.41 -4.13 -0.91
C TYR A 122 -12.98 -2.72 -0.55
N GLY A 123 -13.79 -1.98 0.19
CA GLY A 123 -13.36 -0.69 0.68
C GLY A 123 -14.19 -0.17 1.84
N PHE A 124 -13.65 0.87 2.47
CA PHE A 124 -14.31 1.59 3.55
C PHE A 124 -13.75 3.01 3.63
N VAL A 125 -14.50 3.88 4.28
CA VAL A 125 -14.07 5.26 4.56
C VAL A 125 -14.02 5.46 6.06
N HIS A 126 -12.82 5.67 6.59
CA HIS A 126 -12.63 6.06 7.98
C HIS A 126 -12.65 7.58 8.09
N ARG A 127 -13.78 8.13 8.57
CA ARG A 127 -13.94 9.59 8.76
C ARG A 127 -13.55 9.98 10.18
N GLN A 128 -12.64 10.93 10.29
CA GLN A 128 -12.28 11.55 11.57
C GLN A 128 -12.63 13.03 11.58
N LYS A 129 -12.74 13.60 12.79
CA LYS A 129 -12.95 15.04 12.95
C LYS A 129 -11.64 15.78 12.70
N ASN A 130 -11.71 16.88 11.92
CA ASN A 130 -10.56 17.75 11.71
C ASN A 130 -9.91 18.17 13.04
N PRO A 131 -8.56 18.19 13.11
CA PRO A 131 -7.61 18.06 12.02
C PRO A 131 -7.17 16.61 11.68
N ALA A 132 -7.78 15.60 12.31
CA ALA A 132 -7.40 14.20 12.04
C ALA A 132 -7.76 13.80 10.59
N PRO A 133 -6.93 12.97 9.94
CA PRO A 133 -7.12 12.61 8.54
C PRO A 133 -8.35 11.71 8.33
N THR A 134 -9.01 11.90 7.18
CA THR A 134 -9.94 10.92 6.63
C THR A 134 -9.18 9.93 5.76
N HIS A 135 -9.47 8.63 5.89
CA HIS A 135 -8.86 7.58 5.08
C HIS A 135 -9.89 6.97 4.15
N ASP A 136 -9.63 7.05 2.84
CA ASP A 136 -10.33 6.27 1.83
C ASP A 136 -9.47 5.05 1.53
N VAL A 137 -9.98 3.85 1.84
CA VAL A 137 -9.23 2.60 1.71
C VAL A 137 -9.92 1.67 0.72
N VAL A 138 -9.12 1.06 -0.15
CA VAL A 138 -9.52 -0.04 -1.04
C VAL A 138 -8.57 -1.21 -0.79
N VAL A 139 -9.13 -2.41 -0.72
CA VAL A 139 -8.41 -3.67 -0.52
C VAL A 139 -8.73 -4.60 -1.70
N ASP A 140 -7.70 -5.18 -2.29
CA ASP A 140 -7.81 -6.26 -3.27
C ASP A 140 -7.59 -7.60 -2.56
N LEU A 141 -8.64 -8.42 -2.51
CA LEU A 141 -8.63 -9.77 -1.95
C LEU A 141 -8.63 -10.85 -3.06
N SER A 142 -8.21 -10.52 -4.28
CA SER A 142 -8.06 -11.50 -5.37
C SER A 142 -7.09 -12.62 -4.99
N ASN A 143 -6.05 -12.30 -4.22
CA ASN A 143 -5.21 -13.25 -3.52
C ASN A 143 -5.31 -13.02 -2.00
N PRO A 144 -6.19 -13.75 -1.28
CA PRO A 144 -6.39 -13.56 0.16
C PRO A 144 -5.14 -13.85 1.03
N ALA A 145 -4.15 -14.57 0.50
CA ALA A 145 -2.88 -14.80 1.18
C ALA A 145 -1.96 -13.57 1.12
N TYR A 146 -2.09 -12.76 0.06
CA TYR A 146 -1.30 -11.56 -0.20
C TYR A 146 -2.20 -10.40 -0.65
N PRO A 147 -3.09 -9.90 0.22
CA PRO A 147 -3.96 -8.78 -0.10
C PRO A 147 -3.17 -7.50 -0.42
N TRP A 148 -3.64 -6.76 -1.42
CA TRP A 148 -3.17 -5.40 -1.68
C TRP A 148 -4.05 -4.39 -0.96
N VAL A 149 -3.42 -3.39 -0.35
CA VAL A 149 -4.09 -2.30 0.34
C VAL A 149 -3.69 -0.99 -0.31
N TYR A 150 -4.69 -0.17 -0.63
CA TYR A 150 -4.57 1.16 -1.21
C TYR A 150 -5.21 2.14 -0.25
N VAL A 151 -4.46 3.16 0.19
CA VAL A 151 -4.92 4.14 1.17
C VAL A 151 -4.71 5.54 0.63
N VAL A 152 -5.76 6.35 0.69
CA VAL A 152 -5.69 7.79 0.52
C VAL A 152 -6.03 8.44 1.86
N SER A 153 -5.03 9.00 2.51
CA SER A 153 -5.22 9.80 3.71
C SER A 153 -5.29 11.28 3.36
N ARG A 154 -6.33 11.97 3.81
CA ARG A 154 -6.56 13.39 3.57
C ARG A 154 -6.74 14.13 4.89
N THR A 155 -5.90 15.14 5.14
CA THR A 155 -6.04 16.03 6.30
C THR A 155 -6.16 17.48 5.83
N VAL A 156 -6.89 18.27 6.62
CA VAL A 156 -7.00 19.71 6.50
C VAL A 156 -6.27 20.29 7.72
N PRO A 157 -5.15 21.01 7.52
CA PRO A 157 -4.39 21.63 8.62
C PRO A 157 -5.17 22.76 9.32
#